data_AF-A0ABD0MNT1-F1
#
_entry.id   AF-A0ABD0MNT1-F1
#
_cell.length_a   1.000
_cell.length_b   1.000
_cell.length_c   1.000
_cell.angle_alpha   90.00
_cell.angle_beta   90.00
_cell.angle_gamma   90.00
#
_symmetry.space_group_name_H-M   'P 1'
#
loop_
_entity.id
_entity.type
_entity.pdbx_description
1 polymer ?
#
loop_
_entity_poly.entity_id
_entity_poly.type
_entity_poly.pdbx_seq_one_letter_code
_entity_poly.pdbx_strand_id
1 'polypeptide(L)'
;MGKTADLTVVQKMTIDTLHKEGKTQKVIAKEAGCSQSSVSKHINREAKGRKRCGRKKCTSNRDNCTLERIVKQNPFKNVREIHKEWTAAGVSASRTTTHRCMQDMGFGCRIPCVKPLLNNRQCQKRYPCS
;
A
#
# COMPACT_ATOMS: atom_id res chain seq x y z
N MET A 1 -21.15 -13.63 -5.95
CA MET A 1 -20.31 -13.71 -7.18
C MET A 1 -18.85 -13.69 -6.76
N GLY A 2 -18.15 -14.81 -6.92
CA GLY A 2 -16.76 -14.99 -6.44
C GLY A 2 -15.72 -14.30 -7.32
N LYS A 3 -14.50 -14.15 -6.79
CA LYS A 3 -13.33 -13.60 -7.51
C LYS A 3 -13.00 -14.50 -8.70
N THR A 4 -13.10 -13.99 -9.93
CA THR A 4 -12.51 -14.64 -11.10
C THR A 4 -11.03 -14.29 -11.14
N ALA A 5 -10.15 -15.28 -11.26
CA ALA A 5 -8.72 -15.04 -11.46
C ALA A 5 -8.52 -14.27 -12.77
N ASP A 6 -7.54 -13.37 -12.78
CA ASP A 6 -7.16 -12.67 -14.01
C ASP A 6 -6.59 -13.67 -15.03
N LEU A 7 -6.90 -13.46 -16.32
CA LEU A 7 -6.35 -14.29 -17.40
C LEU A 7 -4.82 -14.26 -17.39
N THR A 8 -4.21 -15.43 -17.51
CA THR A 8 -2.75 -15.55 -17.63
C THR A 8 -2.26 -14.94 -18.95
N VAL A 9 -0.97 -14.59 -19.01
CA VAL A 9 -0.37 -14.01 -20.23
C VAL A 9 -0.51 -14.97 -21.42
N VAL A 10 -0.28 -16.27 -21.20
CA VAL A 10 -0.43 -17.32 -22.22
C VAL A 10 -1.85 -17.34 -22.77
N GLN A 11 -2.86 -17.35 -21.88
CA GLN A 11 -4.27 -17.35 -22.30
C GLN A 11 -4.64 -16.10 -23.10
N LYS A 12 -4.14 -14.92 -22.71
CA LYS A 12 -4.39 -13.69 -23.46
C LYS A 12 -3.81 -13.76 -24.87
N MET A 13 -2.57 -14.25 -25.00
CA MET A 13 -1.94 -14.43 -26.31
C MET A 13 -2.69 -15.43 -27.19
N THR A 14 -3.10 -16.57 -26.63
CA THR A 14 -3.92 -17.56 -27.35
C THR A 14 -5.24 -16.95 -27.82
N ILE A 15 -5.90 -16.15 -26.96
CA ILE A 15 -7.13 -15.44 -27.34
C ILE A 15 -6.85 -14.45 -28.48
N ASP A 16 -5.80 -13.64 -28.39
CA ASP A 16 -5.48 -12.62 -29.40
C ASP A 16 -5.14 -13.24 -30.76
N THR A 17 -4.38 -14.35 -30.78
CA THR A 17 -4.03 -15.07 -32.01
C THR A 17 -5.27 -15.71 -32.65
N LEU A 18 -6.04 -16.49 -31.89
CA LEU A 18 -7.21 -17.19 -32.42
C LEU A 18 -8.34 -16.22 -32.83
N HIS A 19 -8.41 -15.06 -32.18
CA HIS A 19 -9.35 -14.01 -32.57
C HIS A 19 -8.97 -13.37 -33.92
N LYS A 20 -7.67 -13.14 -34.17
CA LYS A 20 -7.17 -12.66 -35.48
C LYS A 20 -7.40 -13.68 -36.60
N GLU A 21 -7.37 -14.97 -36.29
CA GLU A 21 -7.73 -16.06 -37.22
C GLU A 21 -9.24 -16.14 -37.53
N GLY A 22 -10.08 -15.34 -36.86
CA GLY A 22 -11.53 -15.31 -37.09
C GLY A 22 -12.30 -16.48 -36.44
N LYS A 23 -11.68 -17.22 -35.50
CA LYS A 23 -12.34 -18.33 -34.81
C LYS A 23 -13.46 -17.82 -33.90
N THR A 24 -14.48 -18.66 -33.72
CA THR A 24 -15.60 -18.34 -32.83
C THR A 24 -15.17 -18.35 -31.36
N GLN A 25 -15.73 -17.46 -30.54
CA GLN A 25 -15.36 -17.31 -29.12
C GLN A 25 -15.52 -18.59 -28.30
N LYS A 26 -16.46 -19.48 -28.68
CA LYS A 26 -16.67 -20.78 -28.03
C LYS A 26 -15.48 -21.73 -28.22
N VAL A 27 -14.89 -21.72 -29.41
CA VAL A 27 -13.68 -22.52 -29.73
C VAL A 27 -12.48 -21.94 -28.98
N ILE A 28 -12.32 -20.61 -29.03
CA ILE A 28 -11.25 -19.90 -28.31
C ILE A 28 -11.28 -20.20 -26.81
N ALA A 29 -12.46 -20.17 -26.19
CA ALA A 29 -12.63 -20.47 -24.77
C ALA A 29 -12.20 -21.90 -24.40
N LYS A 30 -12.54 -22.88 -25.26
CA LYS A 30 -12.15 -24.28 -25.08
C LYS A 30 -10.63 -24.46 -25.20
N GLU A 31 -10.02 -23.81 -26.18
CA GLU A 31 -8.58 -23.90 -26.48
C GLU A 31 -7.72 -23.16 -25.46
N ALA A 32 -8.15 -21.98 -25.00
CA ALA A 32 -7.48 -21.22 -23.94
C ALA A 32 -7.80 -21.72 -22.52
N GLY A 33 -8.70 -22.70 -22.37
CA GLY A 33 -9.09 -23.24 -21.06
C GLY A 33 -9.74 -22.19 -20.13
N CYS A 34 -10.54 -21.27 -20.68
CA CYS A 34 -11.18 -20.19 -19.93
C CYS A 34 -12.68 -20.06 -20.27
N SER A 35 -13.43 -19.28 -19.49
CA SER A 35 -14.86 -19.09 -19.77
C SER A 35 -15.06 -18.22 -21.02
N GLN A 36 -16.11 -18.50 -21.81
CA GLN A 36 -16.45 -17.67 -22.98
C GLN A 36 -16.70 -16.20 -22.61
N SER A 37 -17.25 -15.95 -21.42
CA SER A 37 -17.41 -14.59 -20.87
C SER A 37 -16.08 -13.87 -20.62
N SER A 38 -15.01 -14.60 -20.30
CA SER A 38 -13.66 -14.05 -20.12
C SER A 38 -13.03 -13.68 -21.46
N VAL A 39 -13.23 -14.51 -22.49
CA VAL A 39 -12.80 -14.23 -23.87
C VAL A 39 -13.48 -12.97 -24.40
N SER A 40 -14.81 -12.89 -24.27
CA SER A 40 -15.58 -11.72 -24.71
C SER A 40 -15.16 -10.44 -23.99
N LYS A 41 -14.95 -10.50 -22.66
CA LYS A 41 -14.43 -9.36 -21.89
C LYS A 41 -13.03 -8.95 -22.32
N HIS A 42 -12.15 -9.89 -22.66
CA HIS A 42 -10.79 -9.56 -23.09
C HIS A 42 -10.78 -8.86 -24.45
N ILE A 43 -11.53 -9.40 -25.43
CA ILE A 43 -11.64 -8.82 -26.78
C ILE A 43 -12.24 -7.40 -26.75
N ASN A 44 -13.32 -7.22 -25.98
CA ASN A 44 -14.06 -5.95 -25.96
C ASN A 44 -13.51 -4.92 -24.97
N ARG A 45 -12.51 -5.27 -24.15
CA ARG A 45 -11.99 -4.35 -23.12
C ARG A 45 -10.94 -3.44 -23.70
N GLU A 46 -11.18 -2.14 -23.60
CA GLU A 46 -10.16 -1.13 -23.89
C GLU A 46 -8.93 -1.30 -22.97
N ALA A 47 -7.73 -1.13 -23.54
CA ALA A 47 -6.45 -1.26 -22.83
C ALA A 47 -6.30 -0.29 -21.64
N LYS A 48 -7.12 0.76 -21.56
CA LYS A 48 -7.14 1.75 -20.49
C LYS A 48 -7.91 1.24 -19.26
N GLY A 49 -7.43 0.14 -18.67
CA GLY A 49 -7.96 -0.34 -17.40
C GLY A 49 -7.69 0.65 -16.26
N ARG A 50 -8.73 1.08 -15.54
CA ARG A 50 -8.55 1.84 -14.29
C ARG A 50 -7.88 0.93 -13.25
N LYS A 51 -6.79 1.40 -12.63
CA LYS A 51 -6.18 0.72 -11.48
C LYS A 51 -7.22 0.56 -10.39
N ARG A 52 -7.23 -0.60 -9.71
CA ARG A 52 -8.12 -0.80 -8.56
C ARG A 52 -7.81 0.28 -7.53
N CYS A 53 -8.78 1.14 -7.27
CA CYS A 53 -8.69 2.10 -6.19
C CYS A 53 -9.07 1.38 -4.90
N GLY A 54 -8.25 1.55 -3.87
CA GLY A 54 -8.59 1.08 -2.52
C GLY A 54 -9.77 1.84 -1.93
N ARG A 55 -10.18 1.45 -0.73
CA ARG A 55 -11.13 2.23 0.07
C ARG A 55 -10.55 3.61 0.35
N LYS A 56 -11.37 4.66 0.25
CA LYS A 56 -10.97 6.03 0.61
C LYS A 56 -10.50 6.07 2.07
N LYS A 57 -9.45 6.84 2.34
CA LYS A 57 -8.99 7.12 3.70
C LYS A 57 -10.07 7.91 4.46
N CYS A 58 -10.13 7.74 5.78
CA CYS A 58 -11.03 8.52 6.64
C CYS A 58 -10.54 9.96 6.83
N THR A 59 -9.26 10.22 6.58
CA THR A 59 -8.67 11.56 6.67
C THR A 59 -8.62 12.22 5.32
N SER A 60 -8.89 13.52 5.30
CA SER A 60 -8.66 14.40 4.15
C SER A 60 -7.24 14.98 4.19
N ASN A 61 -6.80 15.58 3.09
CA ASN A 61 -5.53 16.31 3.06
C ASN A 61 -5.52 17.48 4.05
N ARG A 62 -6.67 18.13 4.27
CA ARG A 62 -6.80 19.22 5.25
C ARG A 62 -6.54 18.72 6.67
N ASP A 63 -7.08 17.55 7.01
CA ASP A 63 -6.90 16.92 8.32
C ASP A 63 -5.43 16.53 8.54
N ASN A 64 -4.75 16.07 7.49
CA ASN A 64 -3.32 15.78 7.57
C ASN A 64 -2.50 17.06 7.78
N CYS A 65 -2.85 18.17 7.10
CA CYS A 65 -2.19 19.46 7.31
C CYS A 65 -2.41 20.01 8.73
N THR A 66 -3.59 19.83 9.32
CA THR A 66 -3.84 20.25 10.72
C THR A 66 -3.02 19.40 11.69
N LEU A 67 -2.94 18.09 11.46
CA LEU A 67 -2.08 17.20 12.23
C LEU A 67 -0.61 17.60 12.14
N GLU A 68 -0.12 17.89 10.92
CA GLU A 68 1.26 18.32 10.70
C GLU A 68 1.59 19.61 11.47
N ARG A 69 0.66 20.57 11.51
CA ARG A 69 0.82 21.81 12.29
C ARG A 69 0.92 21.55 13.79
N ILE A 70 0.06 20.67 14.33
CA ILE A 70 0.06 20.30 15.74
C ILE A 70 1.39 19.64 16.12
N VAL A 71 1.86 18.71 15.29
CA VAL A 71 3.13 17.99 15.51
C VAL A 71 4.33 18.95 15.44
N LYS A 72 4.35 19.87 14.47
CA LYS A 72 5.42 20.85 14.31
C LYS A 72 5.46 21.90 15.43
N GLN A 73 4.32 22.28 15.99
CA GLN A 73 4.28 23.19 17.12
C GLN A 73 4.98 22.61 18.35
N ASN A 74 4.81 21.31 18.62
CA ASN A 74 5.39 20.67 19.80
C ASN A 74 5.88 19.25 19.48
N PRO A 75 7.14 19.08 19.04
CA PRO A 75 7.66 17.79 18.57
C PRO A 75 7.83 16.75 19.69
N PHE A 76 7.82 17.15 20.96
CA PHE A 76 8.02 16.27 22.11
C PHE A 76 6.72 15.73 22.74
N LYS A 77 5.54 16.16 22.24
CA LYS A 77 4.25 15.67 22.77
C LYS A 77 4.05 14.20 22.47
N ASN A 78 3.34 13.51 23.36
CA ASN A 78 2.97 12.11 23.15
C ASN A 78 1.88 12.01 22.07
N VAL A 79 1.87 10.92 21.30
CA VAL A 79 0.85 10.60 20.29
C VAL A 79 -0.57 10.69 20.87
N ARG A 80 -0.76 10.35 22.15
CA ARG A 80 -2.08 10.46 22.82
C ARG A 80 -2.53 11.91 22.97
N GLU A 81 -1.63 12.83 23.26
CA GLU A 81 -1.94 14.26 23.43
C GLU A 81 -2.21 14.90 22.07
N ILE A 82 -1.36 14.58 21.08
CA ILE A 82 -1.54 14.99 19.69
C ILE A 82 -2.89 14.49 19.16
N HIS A 83 -3.27 13.26 19.45
CA HIS A 83 -4.58 12.71 19.07
C HIS A 83 -5.73 13.50 19.70
N LYS A 84 -5.67 13.82 21.00
CA LYS A 84 -6.69 14.64 21.66
C LYS A 84 -6.81 16.03 21.04
N GLU A 85 -5.70 16.69 20.75
CA GLU A 85 -5.67 18.01 20.09
C GLU A 85 -6.23 17.94 18.67
N TRP A 86 -5.92 16.88 17.94
CA TRP A 86 -6.42 16.67 16.59
C TRP A 86 -7.93 16.36 16.56
N THR A 87 -8.43 15.63 17.56
CA THR A 87 -9.86 15.43 17.76
C THR A 87 -10.56 16.72 18.19
N ALA A 88 -9.94 17.53 19.05
CA ALA A 88 -10.45 18.85 19.42
C ALA A 88 -10.51 19.80 18.22
N ALA A 89 -9.61 19.64 17.25
CA ALA A 89 -9.64 20.35 15.97
C ALA A 89 -10.75 19.84 14.99
N GLY A 90 -11.57 18.88 15.42
CA GLY A 90 -12.75 18.39 14.68
C GLY A 90 -12.53 17.11 13.87
N VAL A 91 -11.37 16.47 13.96
CA VAL A 91 -11.09 15.24 13.20
C VAL A 91 -11.46 14.00 14.00
N SER A 92 -12.50 13.31 13.56
CA SER A 92 -12.92 12.01 14.12
C SER A 92 -12.08 10.87 13.54
N ALA A 93 -10.95 10.58 14.18
CA ALA A 93 -10.04 9.50 13.81
C ALA A 93 -9.55 8.73 15.04
N SER A 94 -9.18 7.46 14.85
CA SER A 94 -8.60 6.65 15.92
C SER A 94 -7.15 7.06 16.19
N ARG A 95 -6.67 6.80 17.42
CA ARG A 95 -5.26 6.98 17.79
C ARG A 95 -4.29 6.26 16.86
N THR A 96 -4.63 5.03 16.44
CA THR A 96 -3.82 4.25 15.50
C THR A 96 -3.75 4.92 14.13
N THR A 97 -4.82 5.58 13.69
CA THR A 97 -4.85 6.36 12.45
C THR A 97 -3.96 7.59 12.56
N THR A 98 -4.01 8.32 13.69
CA THR A 98 -3.11 9.45 13.96
C THR A 98 -1.64 9.04 13.86
N HIS A 99 -1.27 7.93 14.51
CA HIS A 99 0.09 7.41 14.46
C HIS A 99 0.52 7.03 13.04
N ARG A 100 -0.33 6.33 12.28
CA ARG A 100 -0.04 5.97 10.88
C ARG A 100 0.10 7.22 9.99
N CYS A 101 -0.77 8.20 10.15
CA CYS A 101 -0.67 9.46 9.41
C CYS A 101 0.64 10.19 9.74
N MET A 102 1.04 10.23 11.01
CA MET A 102 2.33 10.81 11.41
C MET A 102 3.51 10.08 10.74
N GLN A 103 3.49 8.75 10.70
CA GLN A 103 4.51 7.95 10.01
C GLN A 103 4.51 8.16 8.49
N ASP A 104 3.34 8.20 7.85
CA ASP A 104 3.19 8.51 6.41
C ASP A 104 3.80 9.89 6.08
N MET A 105 3.74 10.85 7.01
CA MET A 105 4.35 12.18 6.89
C MET A 105 5.84 12.20 7.27
N GLY A 106 6.42 11.08 7.69
CA GLY A 106 7.83 10.97 8.08
C GLY A 106 8.13 11.32 9.54
N PHE A 107 7.12 11.58 10.37
CA PHE A 107 7.32 11.75 11.81
C PHE A 107 7.46 10.38 12.48
N GLY A 108 8.69 10.05 12.85
CA GLY A 108 9.02 8.85 13.59
C GLY A 108 9.58 9.18 14.97
N CYS A 109 9.25 8.37 15.96
CA CYS A 109 9.97 8.37 17.23
C CYS A 109 11.36 7.78 16.97
N ARG A 110 12.42 8.57 17.12
CA ARG A 110 13.78 8.02 17.10
C ARG A 110 14.01 7.25 18.40
N ILE A 111 13.96 5.93 18.34
CA ILE A 111 14.42 5.09 19.46
C ILE A 111 15.94 5.11 19.43
N PRO A 112 16.63 5.67 20.44
CA PRO A 112 18.08 5.58 20.48
C PRO A 112 18.48 4.11 20.56
N CYS A 113 19.35 3.67 19.65
CA CYS A 113 19.95 2.35 19.76
C CYS A 113 20.80 2.32 21.03
N VAL A 114 20.36 1.54 22.02
CA VAL A 114 21.22 1.20 23.15
C VAL A 114 22.46 0.51 22.57
N LYS A 115 23.66 0.96 22.96
CA LYS A 115 24.89 0.31 22.50
C LYS A 115 24.78 -1.18 22.84
N PRO A 116 24.96 -2.10 21.89
CA PRO A 116 24.93 -3.52 22.20
C PRO A 116 26.03 -3.83 23.22
N LEU A 117 25.77 -4.80 24.09
CA LEU A 117 26.81 -5.37 24.96
C LEU A 117 27.95 -5.88 24.05
N LEU A 118 29.13 -5.28 24.22
CA LEU A 118 30.29 -5.63 23.43
C LEU A 118 30.92 -6.90 24.01
N ASN A 119 31.32 -7.82 23.13
CA ASN A 119 32.14 -8.94 23.54
C ASN A 119 33.59 -8.49 23.79
N ASN A 120 34.37 -9.29 24.53
CA ASN A 120 35.75 -8.92 24.90
C ASN A 120 36.65 -8.58 23.70
N ARG A 121 36.49 -9.30 22.58
CA ARG A 121 37.23 -9.04 21.34
C ARG A 121 36.88 -7.70 20.70
N GLN A 122 35.62 -7.27 20.79
CA GLN A 122 35.15 -5.96 20.31
C GLN A 122 35.60 -4.83 21.25
N CYS A 123 35.67 -5.07 22.56
CA CYS A 123 36.22 -4.12 23.52
C CYS A 123 37.71 -3.85 23.25
N GLN A 124 38.53 -4.89 23.08
CA GLN A 124 39.97 -4.75 22.78
C GLN A 124 40.25 -3.98 21.48
N LYS A 125 39.39 -4.12 20.46
CA LYS A 125 39.52 -3.37 19.19
C LYS A 125 39.10 -1.89 19.31
N ARG A 126 38.17 -1.57 20.21
CA ARG A 126 37.64 -0.21 20.40
C ARG A 126 38.45 0.61 21.38
N TYR A 127 38.98 -0.06 22.40
CA TYR A 127 39.88 0.50 23.38
C TYR A 127 41.17 -0.31 23.30
N PRO A 128 41.98 -0.14 22.23
CA PRO A 128 43.34 -0.63 22.27
C PRO A 128 44.00 0.12 23.42
N CYS A 129 44.24 -0.58 24.54
CA CYS A 129 44.90 0.03 25.68
C CYS A 129 46.21 0.67 25.21
N SER A 130 46.42 1.92 25.64
CA SER A 130 47.70 2.57 25.83
C SER A 130 48.66 1.69 26.64
#